data_AF-A0A0L7R098-F1
#
_entry.id   AF-A0A0L7R098-F1
#
_cell.length_a   1.000
_cell.length_b   1.000
_cell.length_c   1.000
_cell.angle_alpha   90.00
_cell.angle_beta   90.00
_cell.angle_gamma   90.00
#
_symmetry.space_group_name_H-M   'P 1'
#
loop_
_entity.id
_entity.type
_entity.pdbx_description
1 polymer ?
#
loop_
_entity_poly.entity_id
_entity_poly.type
_entity_poly.pdbx_seq_one_letter_code
_entity_poly.pdbx_strand_id
1 'polypeptide(L)' 'RSGRPRLVRSENVKRVEESVREKSTTSNRKRSGQLGLSRTSQRRIFTNDLHSYPYEVPLVQEFKPLDYLRL' A
#
# COMPACT_ATOMS: atom_id res chain seq x y z
N ARG A 1 15.55 -20.89 -6.54
CA ARG A 1 14.59 -19.88 -7.07
C ARG A 1 15.29 -18.52 -7.05
N SER A 2 15.75 -18.01 -8.20
CA SER A 2 16.18 -16.61 -8.30
C SER A 2 14.94 -15.74 -8.09
N GLY A 3 14.93 -14.96 -7.00
CA GLY A 3 13.83 -14.04 -6.69
C GLY A 3 13.72 -12.93 -7.74
N ARG A 4 12.58 -12.26 -7.79
CA ARG A 4 12.39 -11.06 -8.63
C ARG A 4 13.49 -10.04 -8.30
N PRO A 5 14.09 -9.36 -9.30
CA PRO A 5 15.10 -8.35 -9.05
C PRO A 5 14.62 -7.30 -8.04
N ARG A 6 15.44 -7.03 -7.00
CA ARG A 6 15.07 -6.11 -5.91
C ARG A 6 14.66 -4.72 -6.41
N LEU A 7 15.29 -4.23 -7.49
CA LEU A 7 15.03 -2.90 -8.07
C LEU A 7 13.56 -2.73 -8.50
N VAL A 8 13.02 -3.73 -9.18
CA VAL A 8 11.63 -3.72 -9.64
C VAL A 8 10.67 -3.81 -8.45
N ARG A 9 11.09 -4.45 -7.35
CA ARG A 9 10.28 -4.49 -6.13
C ARG A 9 10.23 -3.14 -5.45
N SER A 10 11.37 -2.46 -5.26
CA SER A 10 11.40 -1.13 -4.62
C SER A 10 10.59 -0.07 -5.36
N GLU A 11 10.58 -0.11 -6.69
CA GLU A 11 9.79 0.83 -7.49
C GLU A 11 8.28 0.60 -7.32
N ASN A 12 7.87 -0.67 -7.26
CA ASN A 12 6.46 -1.03 -7.03
C ASN A 12 6.00 -0.71 -5.60
N VAL A 13 6.89 -0.79 -4.60
CA VAL A 13 6.59 -0.35 -3.23
C VAL A 13 6.23 1.13 -3.24
N LYS A 14 7.08 1.99 -3.85
CA LYS A 14 6.82 3.43 -3.96
C LYS A 14 5.50 3.75 -4.67
N ARG A 15 5.22 3.09 -5.80
CA ARG A 15 3.94 3.26 -6.52
C ARG A 15 2.72 2.88 -5.67
N VAL A 16 2.84 1.83 -4.87
CA VAL A 16 1.76 1.41 -3.95
C VAL A 16 1.61 2.43 -2.83
N GLU A 17 2.70 2.94 -2.25
CA GLU A 17 2.67 3.99 -1.22
C GLU A 17 2.04 5.29 -1.73
N GLU A 18 2.41 5.76 -2.92
CA GLU A 18 1.82 6.95 -3.54
C GLU A 18 0.32 6.75 -3.77
N SER A 19 -0.07 5.60 -4.32
CA SER A 19 -1.48 5.26 -4.55
C SER A 19 -2.29 5.16 -3.25
N VAL A 20 -1.68 4.65 -2.18
CA VAL A 20 -2.26 4.64 -0.83
C VAL A 20 -2.51 6.07 -0.37
N ARG A 21 -1.49 6.94 -0.48
CA ARG A 21 -1.53 8.33 0.00
C ARG A 21 -2.58 9.16 -0.73
N GLU A 22 -2.68 9.01 -2.04
CA GLU A 22 -3.61 9.76 -2.88
C GLU A 22 -5.06 9.28 -2.76
N LYS A 23 -5.27 7.95 -2.72
CA LYS A 23 -6.61 7.34 -2.81
C LYS A 23 -6.75 6.16 -1.85
N SER A 24 -6.74 6.48 -0.56
CA SER A 24 -6.78 5.51 0.54
C SER A 24 -7.98 4.54 0.47
N THR A 25 -9.16 5.05 0.08
CA THR A 25 -10.44 4.30 -0.01
C THR A 25 -10.53 3.33 -1.19
N THR A 26 -9.53 3.31 -2.08
CA THR A 26 -9.54 2.41 -3.24
C THR A 26 -9.34 0.97 -2.82
N SER A 27 -10.28 0.08 -3.21
CA SER A 27 -10.16 -1.35 -2.91
C SER A 27 -8.88 -1.95 -3.50
N ASN A 28 -8.31 -2.95 -2.81
CA ASN A 28 -7.08 -3.62 -3.24
C ASN A 28 -7.20 -4.14 -4.69
N ARG A 29 -8.36 -4.71 -5.05
CA ARG A 29 -8.63 -5.16 -6.42
C ARG A 29 -8.53 -4.03 -7.45
N LYS A 30 -9.15 -2.88 -7.20
CA LYS A 30 -9.09 -1.72 -8.11
C LYS A 30 -7.67 -1.17 -8.20
N ARG A 31 -6.99 -1.03 -7.06
CA ARG A 31 -5.60 -0.55 -7.00
C ARG A 31 -4.64 -1.47 -7.76
N SER A 32 -4.82 -2.79 -7.68
CA SER A 32 -4.02 -3.77 -8.44
C SER A 32 -4.13 -3.55 -9.95
N GLY A 33 -5.34 -3.28 -10.45
CA GLY A 33 -5.59 -3.01 -11.87
C GLY A 33 -4.99 -1.68 -12.32
N GLN A 34 -5.12 -0.62 -11.50
CA GLN A 34 -4.57 0.70 -11.79
C GLN A 34 -3.03 0.69 -11.86
N LEU A 35 -2.39 -0.06 -10.97
CA LEU A 35 -0.93 -0.14 -10.89
C LEU A 35 -0.34 -1.23 -11.81
N GLY A 36 -1.17 -1.99 -12.53
CA GLY A 36 -0.72 -3.13 -13.35
C GLY A 36 -0.02 -4.23 -12.54
N LEU A 37 -0.33 -4.34 -11.24
CA LEU A 37 0.28 -5.29 -10.32
C LEU A 37 -0.61 -6.51 -10.12
N SER A 38 0.01 -7.68 -9.93
CA SER A 38 -0.75 -8.85 -9.45
C SER A 38 -1.19 -8.62 -8.00
N ARG A 39 -2.41 -9.06 -7.67
CA ARG A 39 -2.97 -8.95 -6.30
C ARG A 39 -2.07 -9.60 -5.25
N THR A 40 -1.40 -10.71 -5.60
CA THR A 40 -0.46 -11.40 -4.71
C THR A 40 0.79 -10.56 -4.46
N SER A 41 1.33 -9.89 -5.49
CA SER A 41 2.46 -8.97 -5.34
C SER A 41 2.08 -7.77 -4.47
N GLN A 42 0.92 -7.18 -4.73
CA GLN A 42 0.43 -6.04 -3.97
C GLN A 42 0.17 -6.42 -2.50
N ARG A 43 -0.44 -7.58 -2.22
CA ARG A 43 -0.61 -8.10 -0.86
C ARG A 43 0.73 -8.26 -0.14
N ARG A 44 1.75 -8.82 -0.81
CA ARG A 44 3.10 -8.95 -0.23
C ARG A 44 3.76 -7.60 0.03
N ILE A 45 3.47 -6.58 -0.78
CA ILE A 45 3.98 -5.23 -0.52
C ILE A 45 3.34 -4.66 0.75
N PHE A 46 2.02 -4.78 0.88
CA PHE A 46 1.29 -4.39 2.08
C PHE A 46 1.79 -5.08 3.34
N THR A 47 1.92 -6.41 3.32
CA THR A 47 2.28 -7.17 4.53
C THR A 47 3.76 -7.09 4.87
N ASN A 48 4.65 -7.08 3.87
CA ASN A 48 6.08 -7.26 4.12
C ASN A 48 6.87 -5.95 4.07
N ASP A 49 6.44 -4.97 3.27
CA ASP A 49 7.16 -3.70 3.11
C ASP A 49 6.45 -2.56 3.85
N LEU A 50 5.10 -2.55 3.87
CA LEU A 50 4.30 -1.49 4.51
C LEU A 50 3.74 -1.89 5.89
N HIS A 51 3.95 -3.13 6.32
CA HIS A 51 3.49 -3.67 7.60
C HIS A 51 2.02 -3.36 7.94
N SER A 52 1.16 -3.25 6.93
CA SER A 52 -0.24 -2.84 7.07
C SER A 52 -1.14 -3.77 6.26
N TYR A 53 -2.34 -4.05 6.75
CA TYR A 53 -3.30 -4.76 5.91
C TYR A 53 -4.03 -3.81 4.96
N PRO A 54 -4.38 -4.22 3.72
CA PRO A 54 -4.98 -3.33 2.73
C PRO A 54 -6.29 -2.66 3.15
N TYR A 55 -7.05 -3.30 4.04
CA TYR A 55 -8.31 -2.77 4.57
C TYR A 55 -8.10 -1.80 5.74
N GLU A 56 -6.91 -1.79 6.35
CA GLU A 56 -6.54 -0.89 7.43
C GLU A 56 -6.01 0.43 6.90
N VAL A 57 -5.56 0.47 5.64
CA VAL A 57 -5.02 1.68 5.01
C VAL A 57 -5.98 2.88 5.08
N PRO A 58 -7.28 2.76 4.77
CA PRO A 58 -8.24 3.85 5.00
C PRO A 58 -8.29 4.28 6.48
N LEU A 59 -8.34 3.31 7.40
CA LEU A 59 -8.43 3.55 8.84
C LEU A 59 -7.18 4.27 9.39
N VAL A 60 -5.99 3.78 9.05
CA VAL A 60 -4.69 4.34 9.49
C VAL A 60 -4.50 5.77 8.98
N GLN A 61 -5.05 6.13 7.82
CA GLN A 61 -4.97 7.50 7.31
C GLN A 61 -6.02 8.44 7.91
N GLU A 62 -7.17 7.91 8.32
CA GLU A 62 -8.17 8.65 9.11
C GLU A 62 -7.64 8.98 10.50
N PHE A 63 -6.82 8.11 11.09
CA PHE A 63 -6.06 8.40 12.30
C PHE A 63 -4.81 9.23 11.97
N LYS A 64 -4.98 10.53 11.75
CA LYS A 64 -3.81 11.42 11.63
C LYS A 64 -3.20 11.64 13.02
N PRO A 65 -1.88 11.79 13.13
CA PRO A 65 -1.25 12.22 14.37
C PRO A 65 -1.74 13.61 14.85
N LEU A 66 -2.39 14.40 14.00
CA LEU A 66 -3.00 15.66 14.45
C LEU A 66 -4.30 15.47 15.26
N ASP A 67 -4.90 14.28 15.25
CA ASP A 67 -6.15 14.03 15.97
C ASP A 67 -5.93 13.86 17.48
N TYR A 68 -4.71 13.51 17.91
CA TYR A 68 -4.37 13.45 19.34
C TYR A 68 -4.09 14.83 19.97
N LEU A 69 -4.00 15.91 19.18
CA LEU A 69 -3.76 17.28 19.67
C LEU A 69 -5.04 18.09 19.89
N ARG A 70 -6.19 17.42 20.05
CA ARG A 70 -7.47 18.09 20.33
C ARG A 70 -8.09 17.58 21.63
N LEU A 71 -7.44 17.87 22.75
CA LEU A 71 -8.03 17.92 24.09
C LEU A 71 -7.49 19.13 24.84
#